data_AF-A0AAU5Z0V8-F1
#
_entry.id   AF-A0AAU5Z0V8-F1
#
_cell.length_a   1.000
_cell.length_b   1.000
_cell.length_c   1.000
_cell.angle_alpha   90.00
_cell.angle_beta   90.00
_cell.angle_gamma   90.00
#
_symmetry.space_group_name_H-M   'P 1'
#
loop_
_entity.id
_entity.type
_entity.pdbx_description
1 polymer ?
#
loop_
_entity_poly.entity_id
_entity_poly.type
_entity_poly.pdbx_seq_one_letter_code
_entity_poly.pdbx_strand_id
1 'polypeptide(L)'
;MRSKIPELSQALTGRFREHHAFLTRLCLDQYDHLSEAINQLTARIEEAMIPFHPVLDLLDTIPGVNQAVAEVIVAETGGDMARFPSACVLNMEGSCM
;
A
#
# COMPACT_ATOMS: atom_id res chain seq x y z
N MET A 1 -8.99 5.52 -16.98
CA MET A 1 -8.54 6.79 -17.60
C MET A 1 -8.66 6.84 -19.13
N ARG A 2 -8.55 5.73 -19.86
CA ARG A 2 -8.54 5.73 -21.34
C ARG A 2 -9.80 6.29 -22.03
N SER A 3 -10.97 6.24 -21.39
CA SER A 3 -12.23 6.75 -21.97
C SER A 3 -12.29 8.27 -22.10
N LYS A 4 -11.49 9.01 -21.30
CA LYS A 4 -11.49 10.48 -21.27
C LYS A 4 -10.43 11.10 -22.18
N ILE A 5 -9.66 10.29 -22.90
CA ILE A 5 -8.61 10.76 -23.81
C ILE A 5 -9.14 11.77 -24.85
N PRO A 6 -10.31 11.58 -25.49
CA PRO A 6 -10.81 12.52 -26.50
C PRO A 6 -11.14 13.90 -25.92
N GLU A 7 -11.78 13.93 -24.75
CA GLU A 7 -12.16 15.15 -24.03
C GLU A 7 -10.93 15.90 -23.51
N LEU A 8 -9.94 15.16 -22.99
CA LEU A 8 -8.66 15.71 -22.57
C LEU A 8 -7.89 16.29 -23.76
N SER A 9 -7.83 15.60 -24.90
CA SER A 9 -7.21 16.12 -26.12
C SER A 9 -7.87 17.40 -26.62
N GLN A 10 -9.20 17.49 -26.55
CA GLN A 10 -9.95 18.68 -26.97
C GLN A 10 -9.78 19.86 -26.00
N ALA A 11 -9.58 19.61 -24.71
CA ALA A 11 -9.24 20.65 -23.74
C ALA A 11 -7.85 21.28 -23.99
N LEU A 12 -6.96 20.57 -24.69
CA LEU A 12 -5.60 21.02 -24.98
C LEU A 12 -5.49 21.92 -26.23
N THR A 13 -6.52 22.03 -27.07
CA THR A 13 -6.42 22.80 -28.33
C THR A 13 -6.63 24.32 -28.18
N GLY A 14 -7.13 24.81 -27.05
CA GLY A 14 -7.46 26.24 -26.87
C GLY A 14 -6.66 27.03 -25.82
N ARG A 15 -6.14 26.37 -24.76
CA ARG A 15 -5.43 27.03 -23.63
C ARG A 15 -4.12 26.35 -23.23
N PHE A 16 -3.76 25.24 -23.86
CA PHE A 16 -2.50 24.57 -23.59
C PHE A 16 -1.41 25.23 -24.42
N ARG A 17 -0.40 25.74 -23.72
CA ARG A 17 0.73 26.45 -24.33
C ARG A 17 1.98 25.63 -24.04
N GLU A 18 3.08 25.96 -24.71
CA GLU A 18 4.38 25.33 -24.49
C GLU A 18 4.79 25.29 -23.00
N HIS A 19 4.55 26.38 -22.26
CA HIS A 19 4.79 26.42 -20.82
C HIS A 19 3.97 25.39 -20.02
N HIS A 20 2.69 25.20 -20.37
CA HIS A 20 1.86 24.17 -19.75
C HIS A 20 2.35 22.76 -20.12
N ALA A 21 2.74 22.56 -21.38
CA ALA A 21 3.32 21.29 -21.83
C ALA A 21 4.59 20.92 -21.06
N PHE A 22 5.45 21.91 -20.81
CA PHE A 22 6.64 21.75 -19.98
C PHE A 22 6.30 21.32 -18.56
N LEU A 23 5.40 22.05 -17.87
CA LEU A 23 5.00 21.73 -16.49
C LEU A 23 4.33 20.35 -16.40
N THR A 24 3.44 20.03 -17.35
CA THR A 24 2.77 18.72 -17.38
C THR A 24 3.78 17.59 -17.58
N ARG A 25 4.76 17.76 -18.46
CA ARG A 25 5.82 16.75 -18.65
C ARG A 25 6.63 16.55 -17.37
N LEU A 26 7.05 17.64 -16.71
CA LEU A 26 7.76 17.56 -15.44
C LEU A 26 6.95 16.81 -14.36
N CYS A 27 5.65 17.10 -14.24
CA CYS A 27 4.79 16.39 -13.29
C CYS A 27 4.62 14.90 -13.63
N LEU A 28 4.49 14.56 -14.91
CA LEU A 28 4.38 13.16 -15.36
C LEU A 28 5.69 12.40 -15.11
N ASP A 29 6.84 13.00 -15.42
CA ASP A 29 8.15 12.40 -15.15
C ASP A 29 8.33 12.12 -13.65
N GLN A 30 7.91 13.05 -12.79
CA GLN A 30 7.93 12.87 -11.33
C GLN A 30 6.97 11.77 -10.88
N TYR A 31 5.77 11.71 -11.46
CA TYR A 31 4.78 10.68 -11.17
C TYR A 31 5.31 9.29 -11.53
N ASP A 32 5.90 9.16 -12.72
CA ASP A 32 6.47 7.89 -13.19
C ASP A 32 7.63 7.46 -12.27
N HIS A 33 8.50 8.39 -11.89
CA HIS A 33 9.60 8.10 -10.96
C HIS A 33 9.11 7.61 -9.59
N LEU A 34 8.12 8.27 -9.00
CA LEU A 34 7.55 7.88 -7.72
C LEU A 34 6.81 6.54 -7.82
N SER A 35 6.08 6.31 -8.91
CA SER A 35 5.37 5.05 -9.15
C SER A 35 6.34 3.87 -9.24
N GLU A 36 7.46 4.07 -9.93
CA GLU A 36 8.52 3.06 -10.02
C GLU A 36 9.17 2.78 -8.66
N ALA A 37 9.46 3.82 -7.87
CA ALA A 37 9.97 3.65 -6.52
C ALA A 37 8.99 2.89 -5.61
N ILE A 38 7.69 3.18 -5.71
CA ILE A 38 6.64 2.46 -4.99
C ILE A 38 6.67 0.97 -5.38
N ASN A 39 6.69 0.65 -6.68
CA ASN A 39 6.71 -0.73 -7.15
C ASN A 39 7.93 -1.51 -6.62
N GLN A 40 9.12 -0.90 -6.60
CA GLN A 40 10.33 -1.51 -6.07
C GLN A 40 10.21 -1.79 -4.56
N LEU A 41 9.62 -0.86 -3.81
CA LEU A 41 9.38 -1.04 -2.38
C LEU A 41 8.33 -2.12 -2.13
N THR A 42 7.24 -2.14 -2.89
CA THR A 42 6.20 -3.17 -2.81
C THR A 42 6.79 -4.56 -3.05
N ALA A 43 7.59 -4.74 -4.10
CA ALA A 43 8.24 -6.03 -4.37
C ALA A 43 9.16 -6.48 -3.23
N ARG A 44 9.94 -5.55 -2.65
CA ARG A 44 10.78 -5.85 -1.48
C ARG A 44 9.98 -6.21 -0.24
N ILE A 45 8.82 -5.58 -0.03
CA ILE A 45 7.92 -5.91 1.07
C ILE A 45 7.38 -7.33 0.85
N GLU A 46 6.86 -7.66 -0.33
CA GLU A 46 6.38 -9.01 -0.64
C GLU A 46 7.45 -10.09 -0.36
N GLU A 47 8.69 -9.88 -0.82
CA GLU A 47 9.81 -10.79 -0.54
C GLU A 47 10.08 -10.96 0.97
N ALA A 48 10.08 -9.86 1.72
CA ALA A 48 10.30 -9.88 3.17
C ALA A 48 9.12 -10.53 3.92
N MET A 49 7.93 -10.50 3.34
CA MET A 49 6.70 -11.02 3.92
C MET A 49 6.49 -12.52 3.66
N ILE A 50 7.24 -13.16 2.74
CA ILE A 50 7.19 -14.62 2.46
C ILE A 50 7.12 -15.49 3.73
N PRO A 51 7.97 -15.29 4.76
CA PRO A 51 7.94 -16.11 5.98
C PRO A 51 6.65 -15.96 6.79
N PHE A 52 5.92 -14.88 6.58
CA PHE A 52 4.73 -14.49 7.35
C PHE A 52 3.42 -14.72 6.59
N HIS A 53 3.45 -15.25 5.36
CA HIS A 53 2.25 -15.57 4.58
C HIS A 53 1.17 -16.34 5.38
N PRO A 54 1.49 -17.39 6.15
CA PRO A 54 0.48 -18.09 6.95
C PRO A 54 -0.21 -17.19 7.99
N VAL A 55 0.50 -16.19 8.52
CA VAL A 55 -0.03 -15.20 9.46
C VAL A 55 -0.86 -14.15 8.73
N LEU A 56 -0.42 -13.72 7.55
CA LEU A 56 -1.17 -12.79 6.70
C LEU A 56 -2.50 -13.37 6.24
N ASP A 57 -2.50 -14.63 5.79
CA ASP A 57 -3.72 -15.34 5.39
C ASP A 57 -4.72 -15.43 6.55
N LEU A 58 -4.24 -15.62 7.78
CA LEU A 58 -5.09 -15.64 8.96
C LEU A 58 -5.64 -14.24 9.28
N LEU A 59 -4.81 -13.19 9.19
CA LEU A 59 -5.22 -11.80 9.43
C LEU A 59 -6.24 -11.31 8.40
N ASP A 60 -6.15 -11.75 7.14
CA ASP A 60 -7.09 -11.40 6.08
C ASP A 60 -8.49 -12.03 6.31
N THR A 61 -8.60 -13.05 7.17
CA THR A 61 -9.93 -13.59 7.58
C THR A 61 -10.71 -12.64 8.49
N ILE A 62 -10.06 -11.62 9.07
CA ILE A 62 -10.68 -10.65 9.97
C ILE A 62 -11.41 -9.58 9.14
N PRO A 63 -12.74 -9.44 9.27
CA PRO A 63 -13.48 -8.40 8.54
C PRO A 63 -12.94 -7.00 8.83
N GLY A 64 -12.50 -6.29 7.80
CA GLY A 64 -11.94 -4.94 7.91
C GLY A 64 -10.41 -4.88 7.98
N VAL A 65 -9.73 -6.03 8.04
CA VAL A 65 -8.30 -6.14 7.77
C VAL A 65 -8.13 -6.46 6.28
N ASN A 66 -7.29 -5.69 5.61
CA ASN A 66 -6.84 -6.01 4.25
C ASN A 66 -5.34 -6.34 4.30
N GLN A 67 -4.82 -6.88 3.20
CA GLN A 67 -3.42 -7.26 3.08
C GLN A 67 -2.43 -6.18 3.58
N ALA A 68 -2.61 -4.92 3.19
CA ALA A 68 -1.72 -3.83 3.64
C ALA A 68 -1.76 -3.61 5.15
N VAL A 69 -2.93 -3.71 5.78
CA VAL A 69 -3.07 -3.62 7.24
C VAL A 69 -2.44 -4.83 7.91
N ALA A 70 -2.58 -6.03 7.35
CA ALA A 70 -1.95 -7.24 7.86
C ALA A 70 -0.41 -7.16 7.77
N GLU A 71 0.14 -6.65 6.66
CA GLU A 71 1.57 -6.39 6.49
C GLU A 71 2.10 -5.42 7.55
N VAL A 72 1.38 -4.33 7.82
CA VAL A 72 1.74 -3.36 8.87
C VAL A 72 1.74 -4.02 10.26
N ILE A 73 0.71 -4.82 10.58
CA ILE A 73 0.64 -5.52 11.88
C ILE A 73 1.85 -6.44 12.06
N VAL A 74 2.21 -7.21 11.03
CA VAL A 74 3.38 -8.09 11.08
C VAL A 74 4.68 -7.29 11.20
N ALA A 75 4.82 -6.19 10.47
CA ALA A 75 6.01 -5.34 10.53
C ALA A 75 6.22 -4.73 11.94
N GLU A 76 5.15 -4.29 12.60
CA GLU A 76 5.20 -3.69 13.94
C GLU A 76 5.41 -4.73 15.05
N THR A 77 4.84 -5.93 14.89
CA THR A 77 4.92 -7.00 15.91
C THR A 77 6.13 -7.92 15.72
N GLY A 78 6.75 -7.89 14.54
CA GLY A 78 7.78 -8.84 14.11
C GLY A 78 7.25 -10.23 13.76
N GLY A 79 5.93 -10.42 13.73
CA GLY A 79 5.26 -11.70 13.43
C GLY A 79 5.42 -12.81 14.49
N ASP A 80 6.10 -12.53 15.61
CA ASP A 80 6.31 -13.49 16.70
C ASP A 80 5.13 -13.49 17.68
N MET A 81 4.14 -14.33 17.37
CA MET A 81 2.96 -14.53 18.22
C MET A 81 3.26 -15.36 19.47
N ALA A 82 4.47 -15.92 19.67
CA ALA A 82 4.85 -16.56 20.92
C ALA A 82 4.94 -15.54 22.09
N ARG A 83 5.07 -14.25 21.75
CA ARG A 83 4.96 -13.13 22.71
C ARG A 83 3.54 -12.92 23.24
N PHE A 84 2.53 -13.44 22.53
CA PHE A 84 1.12 -13.39 22.91
C PHE A 84 0.54 -14.82 22.96
N PRO A 85 0.96 -15.64 23.93
CA PRO A 85 0.66 -17.08 23.96
C PRO A 85 -0.82 -17.41 24.16
N SER A 86 -1.65 -16.45 24.58
CA SER A 86 -3.10 -16.58 24.60
C SER A 86 -3.78 -15.22 24.46
N ALA A 87 -5.01 -15.22 23.92
CA ALA A 87 -5.85 -14.02 23.84
C ALA A 87 -6.08 -13.36 25.20
N CYS A 88 -5.96 -14.10 26.31
CA CYS A 88 -6.04 -13.58 27.67
C CYS A 88 -5.01 -12.46 27.94
N VAL A 89 -3.81 -12.56 27.37
CA VAL A 89 -2.72 -11.58 27.55
C VAL A 89 -3.02 -10.24 26.86
N LEU A 90 -4.00 -10.19 25.95
CA LEU A 90 -4.44 -8.99 25.24
C LEU A 90 -5.61 -8.27 25.92
N ASN A 91 -6.17 -8.83 27.00
CA ASN A 91 -7.27 -8.22 27.74
C ASN A 91 -6.73 -7.19 28.75
N MET A 92 -7.25 -5.96 28.70
CA MET A 92 -6.91 -4.85 29.61
C MET A 92 -7.16 -5.16 31.10
N GLU A 93 -7.93 -6.21 31.43
CA GLU A 93 -8.29 -6.56 32.82
C GLU A 93 -7.41 -7.65 33.45
N GLY A 94 -6.45 -8.22 32.73
CA GLY A 94 -5.40 -9.07 33.32
C GLY A 94 -5.87 -10.28 34.13
N SER A 95 -7.07 -10.82 33.89
CA SER A 95 -7.55 -12.01 34.58
C SER A 95 -7.40 -13.24 33.70
N CYS A 96 -6.28 -13.94 33.86
CA CYS A 96 -6.14 -15.32 33.43
C CYS A 96 -6.46 -16.22 34.62
N MET A 97 -7.43 -17.12 34.44
CA MET A 97 -7.75 -18.19 35.39
C MET A 97 -7.10 -19.49 34.92
#